data_AF-A0A436SJ16-F1
#
_entry.id   AF-A0A436SJ16-F1
#
_cell.length_a   1.000
_cell.length_b   1.000
_cell.length_c   1.000
_cell.angle_alpha   90.00
_cell.angle_beta   90.00
_cell.angle_gamma   90.00
#
_symmetry.space_group_name_H-M   'P 1'
#
loop_
_entity.id
_entity.type
_entity.pdbx_description
1 polymer ?
#
loop_
_entity_poly.entity_id
_entity_poly.type
_entity_poly.pdbx_seq_one_letter_code
_entity_poly.pdbx_strand_id
1 'polypeptide(L)'
;MMAAPVLRDIVRQHAEMAAFLWTIYDHHLLNPDENPEMDEVRLARLVERLDAHLDGLRVAGDQGRKIAQERYEEFPEAGELFVLRMLAASKPIQIVDLDLIKVRQYLAVTLRRKRL
;
A
#
# COMPACT_ATOMS: atom_id res chain seq x y z
N MET A 1 -16.51 -13.67 21.88
CA MET A 1 -15.97 -14.55 20.82
C MET A 1 -14.45 -14.48 20.87
N MET A 2 -13.76 -15.61 20.71
CA MET A 2 -12.30 -15.63 20.54
C MET A 2 -11.96 -15.03 19.17
N ALA A 3 -10.92 -14.19 19.11
CA ALA A 3 -10.42 -13.69 17.83
C ALA A 3 -9.91 -14.87 16.98
N ALA A 4 -10.20 -14.85 15.68
CA ALA A 4 -9.65 -15.84 14.77
C ALA A 4 -8.11 -15.76 14.76
N PRO A 5 -7.40 -16.89 14.66
CA PRO A 5 -5.94 -16.88 14.60
C PRO A 5 -5.47 -16.15 13.34
N VAL A 6 -4.43 -15.32 13.50
CA VAL A 6 -3.81 -14.62 12.39
C VAL A 6 -2.85 -15.56 11.65
N LEU A 7 -3.14 -15.81 10.37
CA LEU A 7 -2.22 -16.51 9.47
C LEU A 7 -1.13 -15.54 9.00
N ARG A 8 -0.04 -15.48 9.74
CA ARG A 8 1.01 -14.44 9.58
C ARG A 8 1.53 -14.32 8.14
N ASP A 9 1.83 -15.42 7.47
CA ASP A 9 2.36 -15.36 6.10
C ASP A 9 1.33 -14.85 5.08
N ILE A 10 0.04 -15.14 5.29
CA ILE A 10 -1.03 -14.60 4.45
C ILE A 10 -1.16 -13.09 4.66
N VAL A 11 -1.15 -12.63 5.92
CA VAL A 11 -1.19 -11.19 6.22
C VAL A 11 0.07 -10.48 5.71
N ARG A 12 1.24 -11.14 5.74
CA ARG A 12 2.46 -10.62 5.12
C ARG A 12 2.28 -10.43 3.62
N GLN A 13 1.71 -11.41 2.91
CA GLN A 13 1.42 -11.29 1.48
C GLN A 13 0.48 -10.11 1.19
N HIS A 14 -0.48 -9.78 2.06
CA HIS A 14 -1.27 -8.57 1.90
C HIS A 14 -0.42 -7.29 1.94
N ALA A 15 0.55 -7.20 2.86
CA ALA A 15 1.45 -6.05 2.94
C ALA A 15 2.34 -5.93 1.69
N GLU A 16 2.95 -7.04 1.28
CA GLU A 16 3.82 -7.11 0.10
C GLU A 16 3.04 -6.78 -1.19
N MET A 17 1.85 -7.36 -1.37
CA MET A 17 1.04 -7.12 -2.56
C MET A 17 0.47 -5.69 -2.59
N ALA A 18 0.09 -5.11 -1.44
CA ALA A 18 -0.33 -3.72 -1.40
C ALA A 18 0.82 -2.77 -1.78
N ALA A 19 2.03 -3.00 -1.27
CA ALA A 19 3.22 -2.22 -1.62
C ALA A 19 3.54 -2.32 -3.12
N PHE A 20 3.53 -3.54 -3.66
CA PHE A 20 3.80 -3.79 -5.07
C PHE A 20 2.76 -3.15 -6.01
N LEU A 21 1.46 -3.32 -5.71
CA LEU A 21 0.38 -2.75 -6.51
C LEU A 21 0.39 -1.22 -6.47
N TRP A 22 0.73 -0.61 -5.34
CA TRP A 22 0.96 0.84 -5.27
C TRP A 22 2.07 1.28 -6.23
N THR A 23 3.21 0.57 -6.26
CA THR A 23 4.32 0.91 -7.17
C THR A 23 3.89 0.84 -8.63
N ILE A 24 3.10 -0.18 -9.03
CA ILE A 24 2.57 -0.27 -10.40
C ILE A 24 1.61 0.89 -10.68
N TYR A 25 0.69 1.17 -9.76
CA TYR A 25 -0.29 2.25 -9.89
C TYR A 25 0.40 3.61 -10.08
N ASP A 26 1.32 3.94 -9.18
CA ASP A 26 2.01 5.22 -9.18
C ASP A 26 2.89 5.38 -10.43
N HIS A 27 3.61 4.32 -10.81
CA HIS A 27 4.46 4.32 -12.00
C HIS A 27 3.65 4.51 -13.28
N HIS A 28 2.52 3.80 -13.43
CA HIS A 28 1.66 3.93 -14.60
C HIS A 28 1.10 5.35 -14.74
N LEU A 29 0.67 5.97 -13.63
CA LEU A 29 0.17 7.34 -13.67
C LEU A 29 1.23 8.38 -14.02
N LEU A 30 2.50 8.10 -13.76
CA LEU A 30 3.62 8.96 -14.14
C LEU A 30 4.09 8.70 -15.58
N ASN A 31 3.89 7.48 -16.09
CA ASN A 31 4.39 7.02 -17.39
C ASN A 31 3.27 6.28 -18.17
N PRO A 32 2.17 6.95 -18.54
CA PRO A 32 1.02 6.28 -19.15
C PRO A 32 1.36 5.64 -20.51
N ASP A 33 2.33 6.18 -21.24
CA ASP A 33 2.72 5.71 -22.57
C ASP A 33 3.54 4.41 -22.56
N GLU A 34 4.08 3.98 -21.41
CA GLU A 34 4.90 2.76 -21.31
C GLU A 34 4.08 1.47 -21.36
N ASN A 35 2.79 1.54 -21.01
CA ASN A 35 1.90 0.38 -21.02
C ASN A 35 0.53 0.78 -21.60
N PRO A 36 0.40 0.87 -22.93
CA PRO A 36 -0.85 1.25 -23.58
C PRO A 36 -1.96 0.21 -23.39
N GLU A 37 -1.64 -1.02 -22.97
CA GLU A 37 -2.65 -2.02 -22.62
C GLU A 37 -3.31 -1.73 -21.28
N MET A 38 -2.72 -0.92 -20.39
CA MET A 38 -3.33 -0.54 -19.12
C MET A 38 -4.45 0.49 -19.33
N ASP A 39 -5.60 0.01 -19.81
CA ASP A 39 -6.81 0.80 -19.95
C ASP A 39 -7.47 1.11 -18.60
N GLU A 40 -8.49 1.98 -18.63
CA GLU A 40 -9.23 2.40 -17.43
C GLU A 40 -9.82 1.22 -16.64
N VAL A 41 -10.26 0.16 -17.34
CA VAL A 41 -10.84 -1.03 -16.69
C VAL A 41 -9.78 -1.84 -15.95
N ARG A 42 -8.59 -2.02 -16.55
CA ARG A 42 -7.47 -2.69 -15.89
C ARG A 42 -6.93 -1.87 -14.72
N LEU A 43 -6.87 -0.54 -14.87
CA LEU A 43 -6.46 0.35 -13.79
C LEU A 43 -7.45 0.29 -12.61
N ALA A 44 -8.76 0.31 -12.87
CA ALA A 44 -9.79 0.17 -11.85
C ALA A 44 -9.66 -1.16 -11.08
N ARG A 45 -9.45 -2.28 -11.79
CA ARG A 45 -9.20 -3.60 -11.16
C ARG A 45 -7.93 -3.64 -10.33
N LEU A 46 -6.89 -2.93 -10.75
CA LEU A 46 -5.65 -2.80 -10.00
C LEU A 46 -5.92 -2.07 -8.68
N VAL A 47 -6.66 -0.96 -8.74
CA VAL A 47 -7.07 -0.19 -7.56
C VAL A 47 -7.93 -1.02 -6.61
N GLU A 48 -8.93 -1.74 -7.11
CA GLU A 48 -9.75 -2.64 -6.29
C GLU A 48 -8.91 -3.68 -5.54
N ARG A 49 -7.92 -4.29 -6.21
CA ARG A 49 -7.00 -5.25 -5.58
C ARG A 49 -6.13 -4.60 -4.53
N LEU A 50 -5.63 -3.38 -4.78
CA LEU A 50 -4.83 -2.63 -3.83
C LEU A 50 -5.64 -2.31 -2.56
N ASP A 51 -6.87 -1.81 -2.72
CA ASP A 51 -7.79 -1.56 -1.61
C ASP A 51 -8.09 -2.85 -0.83
N ALA A 52 -8.36 -3.96 -1.52
CA ALA A 52 -8.61 -5.26 -0.88
C ALA A 52 -7.41 -5.76 -0.05
N HIS A 53 -6.18 -5.53 -0.52
CA HIS A 53 -5.00 -5.91 0.25
C HIS A 53 -4.80 -5.03 1.49
N LEU A 54 -5.04 -3.72 1.39
CA LEU A 54 -5.06 -2.82 2.55
C LEU A 54 -6.14 -3.21 3.55
N ASP A 55 -7.33 -3.60 3.08
CA ASP A 55 -8.41 -4.07 3.94
C ASP A 55 -8.07 -5.37 4.65
N GLY A 56 -7.39 -6.31 3.98
CA GLY A 56 -6.87 -7.52 4.63
C GLY A 56 -5.95 -7.21 5.83
N LEU A 57 -5.10 -6.19 5.71
CA LEU A 57 -4.24 -5.72 6.81
C LEU A 57 -5.05 -5.06 7.93
N ARG A 58 -6.09 -4.29 7.59
CA ARG A 58 -6.99 -3.67 8.58
C ARG A 58 -7.77 -4.72 9.37
N VAL A 59 -8.27 -5.76 8.69
CA VAL A 59 -8.95 -6.91 9.31
C VAL A 59 -8.03 -7.66 10.27
N ALA A 60 -6.74 -7.78 9.93
CA ALA A 60 -5.73 -8.36 10.82
C ALA A 60 -5.34 -7.44 12.02
N GLY A 61 -5.90 -6.23 12.10
CA GLY A 61 -5.75 -5.32 13.22
C GLY A 61 -4.30 -4.98 13.53
N ASP A 62 -3.93 -5.08 14.81
CA ASP A 62 -2.60 -4.73 15.32
C ASP A 62 -1.50 -5.61 14.70
N GLN A 63 -1.81 -6.88 14.41
CA GLN A 63 -0.86 -7.78 13.75
C GLN A 63 -0.61 -7.36 12.30
N GLY A 64 -1.65 -6.91 11.58
CA GLY A 64 -1.50 -6.35 10.24
C GLY A 64 -0.57 -5.13 10.24
N ARG A 65 -0.76 -4.21 11.20
CA ARG A 65 0.12 -3.03 11.36
C ARG A 65 1.56 -3.43 11.70
N LYS A 66 1.75 -4.39 12.61
CA LYS A 66 3.08 -4.88 12.97
C LYS A 66 3.80 -5.53 11.78
N ILE A 67 3.10 -6.35 11.01
CA ILE A 67 3.67 -7.02 9.83
C ILE A 67 4.04 -6.00 8.75
N ALA A 68 3.21 -4.98 8.51
CA ALA A 68 3.53 -3.90 7.58
C ALA A 68 4.76 -3.09 8.04
N GLN A 69 4.89 -2.85 9.36
CA GLN A 69 6.05 -2.19 9.95
C GLN A 69 7.34 -3.01 9.77
N GLU A 70 7.29 -4.32 10.03
CA GLU A 70 8.41 -5.23 9.79
C GLU A 70 8.83 -5.22 8.30
N ARG A 71 7.86 -5.19 7.37
CA ARG A 71 8.17 -5.07 5.93
C ARG A 71 8.88 -3.77 5.59
N TYR A 72 8.43 -2.63 6.14
CA TYR A 72 9.11 -1.35 5.93
C TYR A 72 10.49 -1.23 6.59
N GLU A 73 10.72 -1.96 7.69
CA GLU A 73 12.02 -2.06 8.33
C GLU A 73 13.00 -2.85 7.46
N GLU A 74 12.53 -3.95 6.88
CA GLU A 74 13.31 -4.80 5.98
C GLU A 74 13.55 -4.14 4.61
N PHE A 75 12.51 -3.52 4.05
CA PHE A 75 12.49 -2.89 2.73
C PHE A 75 11.97 -1.45 2.86
N PRO A 76 12.83 -0.46 3.13
CA PRO A 76 12.42 0.92 3.36
C PRO A 76 12.16 1.66 2.03
N GLU A 77 11.22 1.17 1.22
CA GLU A 77 10.87 1.76 -0.08
C GLU A 77 9.51 2.47 -0.06
N ALA A 78 9.13 3.05 -1.22
CA ALA A 78 7.92 3.86 -1.35
C ALA A 78 6.64 3.04 -1.15
N GLY A 79 6.60 1.79 -1.61
CA GLY A 79 5.46 0.90 -1.47
C GLY A 79 5.17 0.56 -0.01
N GLU A 80 6.19 0.14 0.75
CA GLU A 80 6.04 -0.24 2.15
C GLU A 80 5.70 0.96 3.02
N LEU A 81 6.32 2.12 2.76
CA LEU A 81 5.97 3.36 3.44
C LEU A 81 4.53 3.81 3.13
N PHE A 82 4.10 3.65 1.88
CA PHE A 82 2.73 3.95 1.47
C PHE A 82 1.73 3.09 2.27
N VAL A 83 1.95 1.78 2.37
CA VAL A 83 1.11 0.86 3.15
C VAL A 83 1.05 1.31 4.61
N LEU A 84 2.18 1.61 5.24
CA LEU A 84 2.21 2.11 6.62
C LEU A 84 1.39 3.38 6.80
N ARG A 85 1.50 4.32 5.86
CA ARG A 85 0.76 5.58 5.92
C ARG A 85 -0.75 5.35 5.78
N MET A 86 -1.16 4.45 4.90
CA MET A 86 -2.57 4.07 4.72
C MET A 86 -3.17 3.37 5.95
N LEU A 87 -2.37 2.61 6.70
CA LEU A 87 -2.80 1.96 7.94
C LEU A 87 -2.81 2.90 9.15
N ALA A 88 -2.07 4.01 9.10
CA ALA A 88 -2.04 5.02 10.15
C ALA A 88 -3.19 6.04 10.05
N ALA A 89 -3.95 6.04 8.96
CA ALA A 89 -5.10 6.92 8.80
C ALA A 89 -6.20 6.57 9.83
N SER A 90 -6.81 7.59 10.42
CA SER A 90 -7.87 7.41 11.43
C SER A 90 -9.15 6.81 10.85
N LYS A 91 -9.34 6.91 9.54
CA LYS A 91 -10.40 6.26 8.77
C LYS A 91 -9.78 5.66 7.51
N PRO A 92 -10.28 4.52 7.01
CA PRO A 92 -9.92 4.04 5.69
C PRO A 92 -10.18 5.11 4.63
N ILE A 93 -9.23 5.30 3.73
CA ILE A 93 -9.32 6.16 2.55
C ILE A 93 -9.14 5.23 1.36
N GLN A 94 -10.03 5.32 0.36
CA GLN A 94 -9.87 4.55 -0.87
C GLN A 94 -8.77 5.17 -1.73
N ILE A 95 -8.11 4.36 -2.55
CA ILE A 95 -7.05 4.85 -3.45
C ILE A 95 -7.53 5.97 -4.38
N VAL A 96 -8.78 5.85 -4.87
CA VAL A 96 -9.38 6.84 -5.78
C VAL A 96 -9.58 8.22 -5.16
N ASP A 97 -9.63 8.30 -3.83
CA ASP A 97 -9.85 9.55 -3.08
C ASP A 97 -8.54 10.23 -2.66
N LEU A 98 -7.38 9.65 -3.04
CA LEU A 98 -6.09 10.17 -2.63
C LEU A 98 -5.68 11.43 -3.42
N ASP A 99 -5.19 12.43 -2.68
CA ASP A 99 -4.38 13.51 -3.25
C ASP A 99 -2.97 12.97 -3.54
N LEU A 100 -2.76 12.46 -4.75
CA LEU A 100 -1.50 11.81 -5.15
C LEU A 100 -0.29 12.73 -5.08
N ILE A 101 -0.48 14.05 -5.25
CA ILE A 101 0.62 15.02 -5.10
C ILE A 101 1.09 15.02 -3.64
N LYS A 102 0.17 15.13 -2.68
CA LYS A 102 0.52 15.08 -1.26
C LYS A 102 1.09 13.73 -0.84
N VAL A 103 0.57 12.63 -1.38
CA VAL A 103 1.10 11.28 -1.11
C VAL A 103 2.56 11.21 -1.55
N ARG A 104 2.87 11.53 -2.82
CA ARG A 104 4.24 11.50 -3.36
C ARG A 104 5.19 12.41 -2.57
N GLN A 105 4.76 13.61 -2.22
CA GLN A 105 5.54 14.54 -1.38
C GLN A 105 5.87 13.95 -0.01
N TYR A 106 4.87 13.36 0.66
CA TYR A 106 5.07 12.71 1.95
C TYR A 106 6.08 11.56 1.85
N LEU A 107 5.92 10.68 0.85
CA LEU A 107 6.82 9.55 0.63
C LEU A 107 8.26 10.02 0.38
N ALA A 108 8.45 10.98 -0.52
CA ALA A 108 9.78 11.51 -0.87
C ALA A 108 10.48 12.15 0.34
N VAL A 109 9.79 12.99 1.11
CA VAL A 109 10.36 13.65 2.30
C VAL A 109 10.73 12.64 3.37
N THR A 110 9.89 11.64 3.61
CA THR A 110 10.07 10.65 4.68
C THR A 110 11.20 9.68 4.35
N LEU A 111 11.25 9.17 3.11
CA LEU A 111 12.32 8.28 2.66
C LEU A 111 13.69 8.98 2.65
N ARG A 112 13.74 10.26 2.28
CA ARG A 112 14.99 11.04 2.37
C ARG A 112 15.51 11.14 3.79
N ARG A 113 14.63 11.32 4.78
CA ARG A 113 15.02 11.38 6.21
C ARG A 113 15.54 10.06 6.74
N LYS A 114 15.00 8.92 6.28
CA LYS A 114 15.43 7.57 6.74
C LYS A 114 16.79 7.14 6.16
N ARG A 115 17.26 7.80 5.09
CA ARG A 115 18.58 7.56 4.48
C ARG A 115 19.72 8.41 5.09
N LEU A 116 19.39 9.36 5.96
CA LEU A 116 20.34 10.21 6.70
C LEU A 116 20.58 9.61 8.09
#